data_AF-W9VQK3-F1
#
_entry.id   AF-W9VQK3-F1
#
_cell.length_a   1.000
_cell.length_b   1.000
_cell.length_c   1.000
_cell.angle_alpha   90.00
_cell.angle_beta   90.00
_cell.angle_gamma   90.00
#
_symmetry.space_group_name_H-M   'P 1'
#
loop_
_entity.id
_entity.type
_entity.pdbx_description
1 polymer ?
#
loop_
_entity_poly.entity_id
_entity_poly.type
_entity_poly.pdbx_seq_one_letter_code
_entity_poly.pdbx_strand_id
1 'polypeptide(L)'
;MSFSNISPSLPLRQRVPDAPAKPSSLVDDPVFNLLYAGNETTLRQFLENPTPLTRDDNLANVYRYVKAKGEPGPRVQYDHLPYSLSAMRNFLQGSSHGKQLLSFFKGVLQTQGGYIVTAAEMAAFEIFVKMTEALFIHRNDNRLREHVISVVPEAQYTMPTYTGHERQFFHMYSTNMLQQLRDANATATRNLLDLKNSKEFARKHRQLLKANELHESKLSEIRRRAAKRKAEHKAKLQRARARNDATLNRQMGMAGLTSHTPHVERSVVEYVQDTTGEFFPRFDDGEANGEELMLDSLGLSF
;
A
#
# COMPACT_ATOMS: atom_id res chain seq x y z
N MET A 1 28.45 -56.34 -25.40
CA MET A 1 27.98 -55.36 -24.41
C MET A 1 28.04 -53.98 -25.05
N SER A 2 26.90 -53.34 -25.28
CA SER A 2 26.85 -51.90 -25.54
C SER A 2 25.56 -51.37 -24.93
N PHE A 3 25.74 -50.36 -24.10
CA PHE A 3 24.73 -49.80 -23.22
C PHE A 3 23.84 -48.81 -23.97
N SER A 4 22.55 -48.94 -23.69
CA SER A 4 21.50 -47.97 -23.92
C SER A 4 21.86 -46.59 -23.35
N ASN A 5 21.70 -45.55 -24.18
CA ASN A 5 21.43 -44.19 -23.72
C ASN A 5 20.21 -43.67 -24.49
N ILE A 6 19.03 -43.99 -23.95
CA ILE A 6 17.77 -43.34 -24.29
C ILE A 6 17.79 -42.00 -23.55
N SER A 7 18.04 -40.91 -24.27
CA SER A 7 17.79 -39.56 -23.77
C SER A 7 16.28 -39.40 -23.58
N PRO A 8 15.77 -39.00 -22.39
CA PRO A 8 14.37 -38.66 -22.24
C PRO A 8 14.15 -37.30 -22.90
N SER A 9 13.51 -37.31 -24.08
CA SER A 9 12.98 -36.10 -24.69
C SER A 9 11.89 -35.51 -23.79
N LEU A 10 12.10 -34.25 -23.40
CA LEU A 10 11.12 -33.41 -22.71
C LEU A 10 9.80 -33.40 -23.49
N PRO A 11 8.62 -33.42 -22.84
CA PRO A 11 7.36 -33.42 -23.54
C PRO A 11 7.21 -32.11 -24.32
N LEU A 12 7.08 -32.23 -25.64
CA LEU A 12 6.68 -31.17 -26.55
C LEU A 12 5.44 -30.47 -25.96
N ARG A 13 5.62 -29.21 -25.56
CA ARG A 13 4.54 -28.25 -25.33
C ARG A 13 3.49 -28.44 -26.42
N GLN A 14 2.25 -28.74 -26.00
CA GLN A 14 1.08 -28.77 -26.85
C GLN A 14 1.10 -27.54 -27.77
N ARG A 15 1.23 -27.78 -29.08
CA ARG A 15 0.94 -26.78 -30.10
C ARG A 15 -0.55 -26.45 -29.95
N VAL A 16 -0.84 -25.24 -29.48
CA VAL A 16 -2.17 -24.64 -29.62
C VAL A 16 -2.47 -24.60 -31.12
N PRO A 17 -3.63 -25.07 -31.60
CA PRO A 17 -3.98 -24.95 -33.00
C PRO A 17 -4.10 -23.46 -33.35
N ASP A 18 -3.38 -23.01 -34.38
CA ASP A 18 -3.62 -21.74 -35.06
C ASP A 18 -4.97 -21.83 -35.80
N ALA A 19 -6.07 -21.74 -35.04
CA ALA A 19 -7.32 -21.28 -35.59
C ALA A 19 -7.18 -19.77 -35.84
N PRO A 20 -7.62 -19.22 -36.99
CA PRO A 20 -7.71 -17.77 -37.14
C PRO A 20 -8.63 -17.27 -36.04
N ALA A 21 -8.06 -16.55 -35.07
CA ALA A 21 -8.82 -15.99 -33.98
C ALA A 21 -9.97 -15.17 -34.57
N LYS A 22 -11.23 -15.53 -34.24
CA LYS A 22 -12.35 -14.58 -34.41
C LYS A 22 -11.87 -13.25 -33.84
N PRO A 23 -12.19 -12.10 -34.47
CA PRO A 23 -11.89 -10.81 -33.84
C PRO A 23 -12.50 -10.85 -32.43
N SER A 24 -11.64 -10.90 -31.41
CA SER A 24 -12.09 -10.97 -30.02
C SER A 24 -12.85 -9.69 -29.75
N SER A 25 -14.10 -9.80 -29.30
CA SER A 25 -14.88 -8.63 -28.94
C SER A 25 -14.14 -7.89 -27.82
N LEU A 26 -14.24 -6.57 -27.79
CA LEU A 26 -13.59 -5.79 -26.75
C LEU A 26 -14.12 -6.12 -25.34
N VAL A 27 -15.32 -6.70 -25.25
CA VAL A 27 -15.90 -7.21 -24.00
C VAL A 27 -15.04 -8.31 -23.37
N ASP A 28 -14.28 -9.05 -24.18
CA ASP A 28 -13.36 -10.09 -23.71
C ASP A 28 -12.01 -9.51 -23.24
N ASP A 29 -11.75 -8.21 -23.45
CA ASP A 29 -10.50 -7.56 -23.04
C ASP A 29 -10.51 -7.30 -21.51
N PRO A 30 -9.50 -7.77 -20.75
CA PRO A 30 -9.45 -7.59 -19.31
C PRO A 30 -9.33 -6.12 -18.90
N VAL A 31 -8.72 -5.25 -19.71
CA VAL A 31 -8.59 -3.82 -19.42
C VAL A 31 -9.91 -3.11 -19.65
N PHE A 32 -10.66 -3.49 -20.70
CA PHE A 32 -12.03 -3.03 -20.89
C PHE A 32 -12.90 -3.38 -19.68
N ASN A 33 -12.81 -4.62 -19.20
CA ASN A 33 -13.60 -5.06 -18.06
C ASN A 33 -13.29 -4.28 -16.77
N LEU A 34 -12.06 -3.82 -16.58
CA LEU A 34 -11.68 -3.01 -15.43
C LEU A 34 -12.12 -1.56 -15.53
N LEU A 35 -12.18 -1.01 -16.75
CA LEU A 35 -12.48 0.40 -16.97
C LEU A 35 -13.98 0.67 -17.18
N TYR A 36 -14.67 -0.21 -17.90
CA TYR A 36 -16.00 0.06 -18.46
C TYR A 36 -17.06 -0.99 -18.13
N ALA A 37 -16.70 -2.26 -17.93
CA ALA A 37 -17.73 -3.29 -17.76
C ALA A 37 -18.56 -3.07 -16.49
N GLY A 38 -19.87 -2.90 -16.69
CA GLY A 38 -20.81 -2.62 -15.60
C GLY A 38 -20.67 -1.23 -14.96
N ASN A 39 -19.82 -0.35 -15.50
CA ASN A 39 -19.67 1.02 -15.02
C ASN A 39 -20.49 1.98 -15.87
N GLU A 40 -21.76 2.13 -15.50
CA GLU A 40 -22.73 2.99 -16.20
C GLU A 40 -22.24 4.44 -16.34
N THR A 41 -21.67 5.01 -15.27
CA THR A 41 -21.19 6.41 -15.26
C THR A 41 -20.10 6.63 -16.30
N THR A 42 -19.09 5.75 -16.31
CA THR A 42 -17.95 5.85 -17.23
C THR A 42 -18.37 5.59 -18.67
N LEU A 43 -19.27 4.63 -18.90
CA LEU A 43 -19.84 4.38 -20.22
C LEU A 43 -20.71 5.54 -20.72
N ARG A 44 -21.56 6.11 -19.86
CA ARG A 44 -22.39 7.28 -20.19
C ARG A 44 -21.50 8.48 -20.54
N GLN A 45 -20.47 8.77 -19.73
CA GLN A 45 -19.51 9.83 -20.02
C GLN A 45 -18.82 9.60 -21.37
N PHE A 46 -18.37 8.38 -21.66
CA PHE A 46 -17.75 8.04 -22.95
C PHE A 46 -18.71 8.25 -24.13
N LEU A 47 -20.00 7.91 -23.96
CA LEU A 47 -21.01 8.07 -25.01
C LEU A 47 -21.39 9.53 -25.26
N GLU A 48 -21.44 10.36 -24.22
CA GLU A 48 -21.77 11.79 -24.31
C GLU A 48 -20.59 12.61 -24.83
N ASN A 49 -19.39 12.32 -24.34
CA ASN A 49 -18.16 13.00 -24.72
C ASN A 49 -17.01 11.98 -24.80
N PRO A 50 -16.66 11.51 -26.01
CA PRO A 50 -15.60 10.51 -26.21
C PRO A 50 -14.21 11.06 -25.90
N THR A 51 -13.90 11.15 -24.61
CA THR A 51 -12.59 11.55 -24.08
C THR A 51 -11.94 10.39 -23.34
N PRO A 52 -10.60 10.24 -23.43
CA PRO A 52 -9.87 9.30 -22.60
C PRO A 52 -10.12 9.55 -21.11
N LEU A 53 -10.11 8.48 -20.32
CA LEU A 53 -10.22 8.56 -18.87
C LEU A 53 -9.03 9.27 -18.25
N THR A 54 -9.27 9.92 -17.11
CA THR A 54 -8.23 10.65 -16.38
C THR A 54 -7.16 9.70 -15.84
N ARG A 55 -5.98 10.24 -15.53
CA ARG A 55 -4.90 9.47 -14.88
C ARG A 55 -5.39 8.76 -13.62
N ASP A 56 -6.18 9.44 -12.79
CA ASP A 56 -6.62 8.91 -11.50
C ASP A 56 -7.60 7.73 -11.69
N ASP A 57 -8.53 7.84 -12.64
CA ASP A 57 -9.46 6.76 -12.99
C ASP A 57 -8.71 5.54 -13.54
N ASN A 58 -7.71 5.77 -14.40
CA ASN A 58 -6.89 4.71 -14.97
C ASN A 58 -6.09 3.98 -13.89
N LEU A 59 -5.52 4.72 -12.92
CA LEU A 59 -4.74 4.14 -11.84
C LEU A 59 -5.62 3.35 -10.87
N ALA A 60 -6.77 3.88 -10.47
CA ALA A 60 -7.67 3.18 -9.55
C ALA A 60 -8.07 1.79 -10.07
N ASN A 61 -8.31 1.68 -11.38
CA ASN A 61 -8.87 0.48 -12.00
C ASN A 61 -7.81 -0.45 -12.61
N VAL A 62 -6.77 0.11 -13.25
CA VAL A 62 -5.80 -0.65 -14.06
C VAL A 62 -4.50 -0.94 -13.31
N TYR A 63 -4.24 -0.30 -12.16
CA TYR A 63 -3.03 -0.52 -11.35
C TYR A 63 -2.78 -1.99 -11.04
N ARG A 64 -3.82 -2.72 -10.59
CA ARG A 64 -3.70 -4.14 -10.23
C ARG A 64 -3.39 -4.99 -11.45
N TYR A 65 -3.99 -4.66 -12.59
CA TYR A 65 -3.73 -5.36 -13.85
C TYR A 65 -2.29 -5.17 -14.33
N VAL A 66 -1.78 -3.93 -14.33
CA VAL A 66 -0.38 -3.65 -14.70
C VAL A 66 0.58 -4.41 -13.78
N LYS A 67 0.32 -4.38 -12.48
CA LYS A 67 1.11 -5.10 -11.49
C LYS A 67 1.08 -6.62 -11.71
N ALA A 68 -0.08 -7.18 -12.05
CA ALA A 68 -0.25 -8.60 -12.33
C ALA A 68 0.40 -9.05 -13.64
N LYS A 69 0.36 -8.20 -14.68
CA LYS A 69 1.05 -8.45 -15.97
C LYS A 69 2.57 -8.58 -15.80
N GLY A 70 3.08 -7.98 -14.73
CA GLY A 70 4.47 -8.05 -14.35
C GLY A 70 5.26 -6.90 -14.95
N GLU A 71 6.18 -6.41 -14.14
CA GLU A 71 7.16 -5.41 -14.52
C GLU A 71 8.32 -6.02 -15.33
N PRO A 72 8.97 -5.23 -16.19
CA PRO A 72 10.13 -5.67 -16.93
C PRO A 72 11.34 -5.91 -16.02
N GLY A 73 12.15 -6.91 -16.38
CA GLY A 73 13.43 -7.22 -15.74
C GLY A 73 13.35 -8.11 -14.49
N PRO A 74 14.37 -8.06 -13.62
CA PRO A 74 14.40 -8.84 -12.38
C PRO A 74 13.19 -8.51 -11.48
N ARG A 75 12.58 -9.54 -10.91
CA ARG A 75 11.46 -9.37 -9.98
C ARG A 75 11.94 -8.75 -8.67
N VAL A 76 11.30 -7.67 -8.25
CA VAL A 76 11.53 -7.04 -6.95
C VAL A 76 10.23 -7.04 -6.15
N GLN A 77 10.32 -7.36 -4.85
CA GLN A 77 9.16 -7.37 -3.96
C GLN A 77 8.96 -5.97 -3.35
N TYR A 78 8.08 -5.18 -3.96
CA TYR A 78 7.81 -3.80 -3.51
C TYR A 78 6.74 -3.71 -2.42
N ASP A 79 5.86 -4.71 -2.30
CA ASP A 79 4.63 -4.60 -1.51
C ASP A 79 4.88 -4.37 -0.01
N HIS A 80 5.95 -4.95 0.51
CA HIS A 80 6.33 -4.80 1.91
C HIS A 80 7.33 -3.67 2.13
N LEU A 81 7.94 -3.14 1.07
CA LEU A 81 9.02 -2.18 1.17
C LEU A 81 8.57 -0.87 1.84
N PRO A 82 7.43 -0.23 1.50
CA PRO A 82 6.94 0.95 2.20
C PRO A 82 6.74 0.73 3.70
N TYR A 83 6.13 -0.40 4.08
CA TYR A 83 5.85 -0.74 5.47
C TYR A 83 7.15 -0.96 6.25
N SER A 84 8.09 -1.73 5.69
CA SER A 84 9.40 -1.97 6.31
C SER A 84 10.21 -0.69 6.46
N LEU A 85 10.22 0.18 5.45
CA LEU A 85 10.93 1.47 5.53
C LEU A 85 10.28 2.42 6.54
N SER A 86 8.95 2.40 6.65
CA SER A 86 8.22 3.19 7.63
C SER A 86 8.55 2.73 9.06
N ALA A 87 8.52 1.42 9.32
CA ALA A 87 8.86 0.85 10.63
C ALA A 87 10.31 1.17 11.05
N MET A 88 11.24 1.15 10.10
CA MET A 88 12.65 1.47 10.34
C MET A 88 12.97 2.97 10.25
N ARG A 89 11.99 3.83 9.96
CA ARG A 89 12.23 5.24 9.61
C ARG A 89 13.03 5.98 10.68
N ASN A 90 12.57 5.92 11.92
CA ASN A 90 13.21 6.61 13.05
C ASN A 90 14.64 6.10 13.29
N PHE A 91 14.85 4.79 13.12
CA PHE A 91 16.16 4.18 13.25
C PHE A 91 17.13 4.64 12.14
N LEU A 92 16.67 4.62 10.89
CA LEU A 92 17.47 5.02 9.73
C LEU A 92 17.75 6.52 9.71
N GLN A 93 16.80 7.36 10.15
CA GLN A 93 16.97 8.81 10.23
C GLN A 93 18.04 9.24 11.25
N GLY A 94 18.38 8.39 12.22
CA GLY A 94 19.44 8.65 13.20
C GLY A 94 20.86 8.71 12.62
N SER A 95 21.06 8.38 11.34
CA SER A 95 22.38 8.45 10.68
C SER A 95 22.30 9.06 9.29
N SER A 96 23.38 9.72 8.84
CA SER A 96 23.50 10.25 7.48
C SER A 96 23.34 9.16 6.42
N HIS A 97 23.96 7.99 6.65
CA HIS A 97 23.87 6.82 5.77
C HIS A 97 22.45 6.25 5.69
N GLY A 98 21.72 6.19 6.82
CA GLY A 98 20.33 5.72 6.82
C GLY A 98 19.37 6.69 6.14
N LYS A 99 19.59 8.01 6.24
CA LYS A 99 18.85 9.01 5.46
C LYS A 99 19.06 8.82 3.95
N GLN A 100 20.30 8.59 3.51
CA GLN A 100 20.60 8.28 2.11
C GLN A 100 19.93 6.98 1.65
N LEU A 101 19.86 5.97 2.52
CA LEU A 101 19.20 4.69 2.22
C LEU A 101 17.68 4.88 2.05
N LEU A 102 17.03 5.62 2.95
CA LEU A 102 15.61 5.98 2.83
C LEU A 102 15.33 6.75 1.54
N SER A 103 16.15 7.76 1.23
CA SER A 103 16.02 8.55 0.00
C SER A 103 16.15 7.68 -1.25
N PHE A 104 17.14 6.78 -1.27
CA PHE A 104 17.34 5.84 -2.38
C PHE A 104 16.09 4.98 -2.61
N PHE A 105 15.54 4.35 -1.57
CA PHE A 105 14.35 3.51 -1.73
C PHE A 105 13.07 4.28 -2.00
N LYS A 106 12.97 5.53 -1.55
CA LYS A 106 11.91 6.44 -2.01
C LYS A 106 12.02 6.66 -3.52
N GLY A 107 13.22 6.94 -4.03
CA GLY A 107 13.47 7.04 -5.47
C GLY A 107 13.15 5.76 -6.23
N VAL A 108 13.48 4.59 -5.67
CA VAL A 108 13.10 3.29 -6.25
C VAL A 108 11.58 3.15 -6.40
N LEU A 109 10.81 3.47 -5.36
CA LEU A 109 9.35 3.42 -5.40
C LEU A 109 8.77 4.43 -6.38
N GLN A 110 9.36 5.62 -6.49
CA GLN A 110 8.95 6.63 -7.47
C GLN A 110 9.20 6.16 -8.91
N THR A 111 10.37 5.56 -9.19
CA THR A 111 10.68 5.00 -10.52
C THR A 111 9.71 3.87 -10.89
N GLN A 112 9.42 2.97 -9.94
CA GLN A 112 8.40 1.94 -10.13
C GLN A 112 7.01 2.55 -10.38
N GLY A 113 6.63 3.55 -9.60
CA GLY A 113 5.38 4.30 -9.77
C GLY A 113 5.27 4.90 -11.16
N GLY A 114 6.33 5.56 -11.66
CA GLY A 114 6.37 6.13 -13.01
C GLY A 114 6.14 5.10 -14.12
N TYR A 115 6.71 3.90 -13.98
CA TYR A 115 6.43 2.79 -14.90
C TYR A 115 4.95 2.36 -14.83
N ILE A 116 4.41 2.14 -13.62
CA ILE A 116 3.03 1.69 -13.46
C ILE A 116 2.05 2.69 -14.05
N VAL A 117 2.27 3.98 -13.80
CA VAL A 117 1.44 5.08 -14.30
C VAL A 117 1.44 5.10 -15.83
N THR A 118 2.62 5.14 -16.46
CA THR A 118 2.73 5.22 -17.92
C THR A 118 2.19 3.95 -18.61
N ALA A 119 2.39 2.77 -18.00
CA ALA A 119 1.83 1.52 -18.51
C ALA A 119 0.30 1.46 -18.39
N ALA A 120 -0.27 1.97 -17.30
CA ALA A 120 -1.72 2.05 -17.10
C ALA A 120 -2.36 3.05 -18.09
N GLU A 121 -1.77 4.23 -18.24
CA GLU A 121 -2.23 5.25 -19.20
C GLU A 121 -2.21 4.71 -20.63
N MET A 122 -1.12 4.06 -21.03
CA MET A 122 -1.01 3.44 -22.35
C MET A 122 -2.07 2.37 -22.58
N ALA A 123 -2.27 1.45 -21.61
CA ALA A 123 -3.28 0.39 -21.71
C ALA A 123 -4.70 0.95 -21.77
N ALA A 124 -5.03 1.95 -20.95
CA ALA A 124 -6.34 2.57 -20.94
C ALA A 124 -6.62 3.34 -22.24
N PHE A 125 -5.63 4.07 -22.76
CA PHE A 125 -5.75 4.78 -24.03
C PHE A 125 -5.96 3.82 -25.21
N GLU A 126 -5.28 2.67 -25.23
CA GLU A 126 -5.52 1.64 -26.24
C GLU A 126 -6.97 1.13 -26.22
N ILE A 127 -7.58 0.96 -25.04
CA ILE A 127 -9.00 0.59 -24.93
C ILE A 127 -9.91 1.71 -25.42
N PHE A 128 -9.63 2.96 -25.06
CA PHE A 128 -10.38 4.12 -25.55
C PHE A 128 -10.39 4.18 -27.09
N VAL A 129 -9.23 3.96 -27.72
CA VAL A 129 -9.10 3.93 -29.18
C VAL A 129 -9.95 2.80 -29.77
N LYS A 130 -9.80 1.57 -29.25
CA LYS A 130 -10.56 0.40 -29.71
C LYS A 130 -12.07 0.59 -29.54
N MET A 131 -12.52 1.16 -28.42
CA MET A 131 -13.94 1.46 -28.19
C MET A 131 -14.48 2.44 -29.22
N THR A 132 -13.76 3.53 -29.46
CA THR A 132 -14.17 4.56 -30.41
C THR A 132 -14.23 4.01 -31.84
N GLU A 133 -13.21 3.24 -32.23
CA GLU A 133 -13.17 2.56 -33.52
C GLU A 133 -14.31 1.55 -33.68
N ALA A 134 -14.54 0.71 -32.68
CA ALA A 134 -15.54 -0.35 -32.73
C ALA A 134 -16.99 0.17 -32.70
N LEU A 135 -17.28 1.20 -31.89
CA LEU A 135 -18.64 1.71 -31.67
C LEU A 135 -19.05 2.81 -32.65
N PHE A 136 -18.13 3.71 -33.02
CA PHE A 136 -18.48 4.91 -33.77
C PHE A 136 -17.98 4.91 -35.21
N ILE A 137 -16.77 4.42 -35.46
CA ILE A 137 -16.10 4.50 -36.79
C ILE A 137 -16.45 3.28 -37.66
N HIS A 138 -16.11 2.09 -37.19
CA HIS A 138 -16.28 0.84 -37.94
C HIS A 138 -17.61 0.16 -37.67
N ARG A 139 -18.18 0.36 -36.47
CA ARG A 139 -19.49 -0.20 -36.07
C ARG A 139 -19.55 -1.72 -36.26
N ASN A 140 -18.44 -2.39 -35.96
CA ASN A 140 -18.20 -3.80 -36.31
C ASN A 140 -18.22 -4.77 -35.12
N ASP A 141 -18.31 -4.28 -33.88
CA ASP A 141 -18.39 -5.09 -32.66
C ASP A 141 -19.82 -5.09 -32.08
N ASN A 142 -20.66 -5.99 -32.60
CA ASN A 142 -22.06 -6.10 -32.16
C ASN A 142 -22.17 -6.51 -30.68
N ARG A 143 -21.24 -7.33 -30.18
CA ARG A 143 -21.23 -7.76 -28.78
C ARG A 143 -20.92 -6.62 -27.83
N LEU A 144 -19.94 -5.79 -28.17
CA LEU A 144 -19.65 -4.56 -27.43
C LEU A 144 -20.86 -3.62 -27.46
N ARG A 145 -21.49 -3.45 -28.62
CA ARG A 145 -22.70 -2.62 -28.75
C ARG A 145 -23.84 -3.13 -27.86
N GLU A 146 -24.14 -4.42 -27.88
CA GLU A 146 -25.16 -5.04 -27.04
C GLU A 146 -24.85 -4.88 -25.55
N HIS A 147 -23.57 -5.05 -25.15
CA HIS A 147 -23.13 -4.82 -23.79
C HIS A 147 -23.31 -3.36 -23.36
N VAL A 148 -22.96 -2.40 -24.21
CA VAL A 148 -23.13 -0.97 -23.90
C VAL A 148 -24.61 -0.63 -23.77
N ILE A 149 -25.49 -1.15 -24.63
CA ILE A 149 -26.94 -0.92 -24.54
C ILE A 149 -27.53 -1.57 -23.28
N SER A 150 -27.02 -2.73 -22.85
CA SER A 150 -27.54 -3.38 -21.64
C SER A 150 -27.17 -2.62 -20.36
N VAL A 151 -26.05 -1.89 -20.37
CA VAL A 151 -25.62 -1.05 -19.23
C VAL A 151 -26.19 0.37 -19.33
N VAL A 152 -26.24 0.95 -20.52
CA VAL A 152 -26.77 2.31 -20.81
C VAL A 152 -27.81 2.20 -21.93
N PRO A 153 -29.10 1.96 -21.59
CA PRO A 153 -30.16 1.75 -22.59
C PRO A 153 -30.31 2.89 -23.59
N GLU A 154 -30.05 4.13 -23.18
CA GLU A 154 -30.14 5.33 -24.04
C GLU A 154 -29.14 5.29 -25.20
N ALA A 155 -28.05 4.52 -25.08
CA ALA A 155 -27.00 4.39 -26.09
C ALA A 155 -27.52 3.88 -27.43
N GLN A 156 -28.67 3.18 -27.45
CA GLN A 156 -29.32 2.73 -28.68
C GLN A 156 -29.67 3.88 -29.63
N TYR A 157 -29.93 5.08 -29.08
CA TYR A 157 -30.26 6.27 -29.84
C TYR A 157 -29.02 7.11 -30.15
N THR A 158 -28.05 7.15 -29.25
CA THR A 158 -26.86 8.02 -29.34
C THR A 158 -25.78 7.48 -30.27
N MET A 159 -25.52 6.16 -30.24
CA MET A 159 -24.42 5.55 -31.02
C MET A 159 -24.61 5.65 -32.55
N PRO A 160 -25.81 5.43 -33.13
CA PRO A 160 -26.01 5.52 -34.57
C PRO A 160 -25.80 6.94 -35.15
N THR A 161 -26.14 7.96 -34.35
CA THR A 161 -26.15 9.37 -34.75
C THR A 161 -24.82 10.09 -34.49
N TYR A 162 -23.87 9.43 -33.83
CA TYR A 162 -22.57 10.04 -33.56
C TYR A 162 -21.78 10.28 -34.86
N THR A 163 -21.54 11.55 -35.16
CA THR A 163 -20.73 12.02 -36.31
C THR A 163 -19.47 12.78 -35.85
N GLY A 164 -19.17 12.75 -34.54
CA GLY A 164 -18.27 13.71 -33.88
C GLY A 164 -16.80 13.70 -34.32
N HIS A 165 -16.35 12.69 -35.07
CA HIS A 165 -14.98 12.66 -35.59
C HIS A 165 -14.91 12.23 -37.06
N GLU A 166 -14.32 13.08 -37.89
CA GLU A 166 -13.76 12.62 -39.15
C GLU A 166 -12.73 11.53 -38.85
N ARG A 167 -12.91 10.36 -39.46
CA ARG A 167 -12.05 9.18 -39.27
C ARG A 167 -10.56 9.52 -39.38
N GLN A 168 -10.21 10.43 -40.29
CA GLN A 168 -8.84 10.89 -40.50
C GLN A 168 -8.30 11.69 -39.30
N PHE A 169 -9.09 12.62 -38.76
CA PHE A 169 -8.72 13.39 -37.58
C PHE A 169 -8.51 12.50 -36.37
N PHE A 170 -9.45 11.57 -36.12
CA PHE A 170 -9.31 10.63 -35.01
C PHE A 170 -8.08 9.75 -35.15
N HIS A 171 -7.82 9.22 -36.35
CA HIS A 171 -6.65 8.38 -36.61
C HIS A 171 -5.33 9.15 -36.39
N MET A 172 -5.26 10.41 -36.81
CA MET A 172 -4.11 11.27 -36.57
C MET A 172 -3.92 11.54 -35.07
N TYR A 173 -4.99 11.89 -34.35
CA TYR A 173 -4.97 12.11 -32.90
C TYR A 173 -4.52 10.86 -32.15
N SER A 174 -5.13 9.71 -32.42
CA SER A 174 -4.85 8.46 -31.73
C SER A 174 -3.42 7.98 -32.00
N THR A 175 -2.93 8.10 -33.24
CA THR A 175 -1.56 7.73 -33.60
C THR A 175 -0.54 8.60 -32.87
N ASN A 176 -0.73 9.92 -32.87
CA ASN A 176 0.19 10.86 -32.20
C ASN A 176 0.22 10.64 -30.69
N MET A 177 -0.95 10.52 -30.06
CA MET A 177 -1.06 10.32 -28.61
C MET A 177 -0.51 8.95 -28.20
N LEU A 178 -0.81 7.89 -28.95
CA LEU A 178 -0.28 6.55 -28.68
C LEU A 178 1.25 6.52 -28.80
N GLN A 179 1.82 7.25 -29.78
CA GLN A 179 3.26 7.37 -29.90
C GLN A 179 3.88 8.08 -28.69
N GLN A 180 3.29 9.20 -28.23
CA GLN A 180 3.75 9.90 -27.02
C GLN A 180 3.71 9.00 -25.77
N LEU A 181 2.61 8.24 -25.59
CA LEU A 181 2.47 7.31 -24.47
C LEU A 181 3.48 6.16 -24.55
N ARG A 182 3.74 5.64 -25.76
CA ARG A 182 4.77 4.62 -25.99
C ARG A 182 6.16 5.13 -25.65
N ASP A 183 6.51 6.34 -26.07
CA ASP A 183 7.82 6.93 -25.78
C ASP A 183 8.00 7.21 -24.28
N ALA A 184 6.95 7.66 -23.60
CA ALA A 184 6.94 7.84 -22.15
C ALA A 184 7.10 6.50 -21.42
N ASN A 185 6.34 5.47 -21.80
CA ASN A 185 6.45 4.13 -21.21
C ASN A 185 7.81 3.48 -21.51
N ALA A 186 8.36 3.64 -22.71
CA ALA A 186 9.68 3.16 -23.07
C ALA A 186 10.77 3.81 -22.19
N THR A 187 10.67 5.12 -21.95
CA THR A 187 11.57 5.85 -21.06
C THR A 187 11.45 5.36 -19.61
N ALA A 188 10.22 5.23 -19.09
CA ALA A 188 9.99 4.73 -17.74
C ALA A 188 10.49 3.29 -17.56
N THR A 189 10.25 2.43 -18.56
CA THR A 189 10.74 1.05 -18.62
C THR A 189 12.26 1.00 -18.59
N ARG A 190 12.95 1.83 -19.39
CA ARG A 190 14.41 1.90 -19.40
C ARG A 190 14.95 2.33 -18.04
N ASN A 191 14.40 3.39 -17.45
CA ASN A 191 14.81 3.86 -16.12
C ASN A 191 14.63 2.79 -15.05
N LEU A 192 13.53 2.03 -15.09
CA LEU A 192 13.28 0.94 -14.14
C LEU A 192 14.27 -0.21 -14.33
N LEU A 193 14.56 -0.59 -15.58
CA LEU A 193 15.52 -1.64 -15.91
C LEU A 193 16.95 -1.25 -15.48
N ASP A 194 17.37 -0.03 -15.81
CA ASP A 194 18.70 0.49 -15.46
C ASP A 194 18.87 0.52 -13.94
N LEU A 195 17.84 0.97 -13.21
CA LEU A 195 17.83 0.96 -11.75
C LEU A 195 17.97 -0.46 -11.21
N LYS A 196 17.15 -1.42 -11.66
CA LYS A 196 17.16 -2.81 -11.17
C LYS A 196 18.48 -3.53 -11.44
N ASN A 197 19.07 -3.27 -12.62
CA ASN A 197 20.33 -3.87 -13.03
C ASN A 197 21.55 -3.14 -12.46
N SER A 198 21.37 -1.99 -11.81
CA SER A 198 22.47 -1.22 -11.26
C SER A 198 23.16 -1.95 -10.11
N LYS A 199 24.50 -1.86 -10.08
CA LYS A 199 25.31 -2.31 -8.93
C LYS A 199 24.95 -1.55 -7.66
N GLU A 200 24.49 -0.31 -7.79
CA GLU A 200 24.06 0.50 -6.68
C GLU A 200 22.82 -0.07 -6.01
N PHE A 201 21.81 -0.48 -6.77
CA PHE A 201 20.62 -1.12 -6.24
C PHE A 201 20.97 -2.36 -5.43
N ALA A 202 21.80 -3.26 -5.97
CA ALA A 202 22.28 -4.44 -5.25
C ALA A 202 23.01 -4.08 -3.94
N ARG A 203 23.86 -3.05 -3.96
CA ARG A 203 24.59 -2.56 -2.78
C ARG A 203 23.64 -2.01 -1.72
N LYS A 204 22.72 -1.13 -2.10
CA LYS A 204 21.74 -0.49 -1.20
C LYS A 204 20.75 -1.52 -0.65
N HIS A 205 20.34 -2.50 -1.45
CA HIS A 205 19.53 -3.62 -0.99
C HIS A 205 20.22 -4.44 0.11
N ARG A 206 21.50 -4.81 -0.08
CA ARG A 206 22.27 -5.49 0.99
C ARG A 206 22.40 -4.64 2.25
N GLN A 207 22.56 -3.32 2.12
CA GLN A 207 22.59 -2.40 3.27
C GLN A 207 21.25 -2.38 4.01
N LEU A 208 20.13 -2.39 3.28
CA LEU A 208 18.79 -2.46 3.88
C LEU A 208 18.56 -3.75 4.65
N LEU A 209 18.95 -4.90 4.08
CA LEU A 209 18.82 -6.19 4.77
C LEU A 209 19.59 -6.20 6.10
N LYS A 210 20.85 -5.73 6.08
CA LYS A 210 21.65 -5.60 7.31
C LYS A 210 21.03 -4.63 8.31
N ALA A 211 20.50 -3.51 7.83
CA ALA A 211 19.83 -2.55 8.71
C ALA A 211 18.57 -3.15 9.35
N ASN A 212 17.83 -3.97 8.61
CA ASN A 212 16.65 -4.68 9.10
C ASN A 212 17.01 -5.72 10.17
N GLU A 213 18.04 -6.54 9.92
CA GLU A 213 18.55 -7.50 10.92
C GLU A 213 18.99 -6.81 12.21
N LEU A 214 19.72 -5.69 12.10
CA LEU A 214 20.16 -4.90 13.24
C LEU A 214 18.97 -4.27 13.98
N HIS A 215 17.96 -3.79 13.24
CA HIS A 215 16.75 -3.20 13.80
C HIS A 215 15.93 -4.24 14.58
N GLU A 216 15.71 -5.43 14.02
CA GLU A 216 15.02 -6.54 14.69
C GLU A 216 15.76 -6.99 15.95
N SER A 217 17.09 -7.09 15.89
CA SER A 217 17.92 -7.39 17.06
C SER A 217 17.72 -6.35 18.17
N LYS A 218 17.79 -5.04 17.84
CA LYS A 218 17.54 -3.95 18.80
C LYS A 218 16.11 -3.97 19.34
N LEU A 219 15.11 -4.21 18.51
CA LEU A 219 13.72 -4.33 18.94
C LEU A 219 13.52 -5.49 19.91
N SER A 220 14.12 -6.66 19.62
CA SER A 220 14.07 -7.83 20.50
C SER A 220 14.67 -7.52 21.87
N GLU A 221 15.78 -6.78 21.90
CA GLU A 221 16.43 -6.38 23.13
C GLU A 221 15.58 -5.38 23.93
N ILE A 222 15.00 -4.38 23.27
CA ILE A 222 14.09 -3.41 23.90
C ILE A 222 12.88 -4.13 24.50
N ARG A 223 12.27 -5.05 23.75
CA ARG A 223 11.15 -5.88 24.23
C ARG A 223 11.54 -6.70 25.45
N ARG A 224 12.73 -7.32 25.45
CA ARG A 224 13.26 -8.07 26.61
C ARG A 224 13.46 -7.17 27.83
N ARG A 225 14.06 -5.99 27.65
CA ARG A 225 14.27 -5.01 28.73
C ARG A 225 12.94 -4.45 29.26
N ALA A 226 11.97 -4.21 28.40
CA ALA A 226 10.64 -3.77 28.78
C ALA A 226 9.88 -4.85 29.57
N ALA A 227 9.95 -6.11 29.13
CA ALA A 227 9.37 -7.26 29.84
C ALA A 227 9.99 -7.43 31.24
N LYS A 228 11.32 -7.30 31.36
CA LYS A 228 12.02 -7.34 32.65
C LYS A 228 11.53 -6.21 33.58
N ARG A 229 11.48 -4.98 33.10
CA ARG A 229 10.96 -3.83 33.88
C ARG A 229 9.51 -4.04 34.33
N LYS A 230 8.65 -4.59 33.46
CA LYS A 230 7.26 -4.91 33.79
C LYS A 230 7.16 -6.01 34.87
N ALA A 231 8.02 -7.03 34.80
CA ALA A 231 8.09 -8.09 35.80
C ALA A 231 8.60 -7.57 37.16
N GLU A 232 9.65 -6.75 37.16
CA GLU A 232 10.19 -6.10 38.36
C GLU A 232 9.15 -5.18 39.02
N HIS A 233 8.43 -4.39 38.23
CA HIS A 233 7.34 -3.55 38.70
C HIS A 233 6.21 -4.38 39.33
N LYS A 234 5.78 -5.46 38.65
CA LYS A 234 4.75 -6.38 39.18
C LYS A 234 5.20 -7.01 40.50
N ALA A 235 6.46 -7.42 40.61
CA ALA A 235 7.02 -7.99 41.83
C ALA A 235 7.09 -6.95 42.96
N LYS A 236 7.49 -5.69 42.66
CA LYS A 236 7.49 -4.59 43.64
C LYS A 236 6.08 -4.32 44.16
N LEU A 237 5.09 -4.28 43.28
CA LEU A 237 3.69 -4.08 43.64
C LEU A 237 3.14 -5.24 44.49
N GLN A 238 3.46 -6.49 44.14
CA GLN A 238 3.05 -7.65 44.95
C GLN A 238 3.69 -7.64 46.34
N ARG A 239 4.98 -7.27 46.45
CA ARG A 239 5.65 -7.13 47.75
C ARG A 239 5.04 -6.01 48.59
N ALA A 240 4.68 -4.88 47.98
CA ALA A 240 4.00 -3.78 48.67
C ALA A 240 2.61 -4.22 49.17
N ARG A 241 1.82 -4.92 48.35
CA ARG A 241 0.53 -5.50 48.77
C ARG A 241 0.70 -6.46 49.94
N ALA A 242 1.63 -7.42 49.86
CA ALA A 242 1.87 -8.36 50.95
C ALA A 242 2.31 -7.67 52.26
N ARG A 243 3.10 -6.60 52.19
CA ARG A 243 3.46 -5.79 53.36
C ARG A 243 2.24 -5.09 53.95
N ASN A 244 1.39 -4.50 53.11
CA ASN A 244 0.18 -3.82 53.55
C ASN A 244 -0.80 -4.81 54.19
N ASP A 245 -1.02 -5.98 53.57
CA ASP A 245 -1.87 -7.04 54.13
C ASP A 245 -1.33 -7.55 55.49
N ALA A 246 -0.02 -7.75 55.60
CA ALA A 246 0.61 -8.15 56.87
C ALA A 246 0.47 -7.09 57.96
N THR A 247 0.51 -5.81 57.58
CA THR A 247 0.38 -4.68 58.53
C THR A 247 -1.08 -4.49 58.95
N LEU A 248 -2.02 -4.62 58.01
CA LEU A 248 -3.46 -4.58 58.26
C LEU A 248 -3.88 -5.69 59.24
N ASN A 249 -3.40 -6.93 59.03
CA ASN A 249 -3.70 -8.05 59.92
C ASN A 249 -3.17 -7.84 61.34
N ARG A 250 -2.00 -7.18 61.49
CA ARG A 250 -1.49 -6.78 62.81
C ARG A 250 -2.33 -5.69 63.47
N GLN A 251 -2.84 -4.74 62.69
CA GLN A 251 -3.70 -3.66 63.21
C GLN A 251 -5.08 -4.18 63.61
N MET A 252 -5.68 -5.09 62.85
CA MET A 252 -6.97 -5.72 63.21
C MET A 252 -6.86 -6.61 64.45
N GLY A 253 -5.73 -7.28 64.68
CA GLY A 253 -5.47 -8.05 65.90
C GLY A 253 -5.26 -7.18 67.16
N MET A 254 -5.01 -5.88 66.99
CA MET A 254 -4.85 -4.90 68.07
C MET A 254 -6.09 -4.02 68.28
N ALA A 255 -7.14 -4.20 67.46
CA ALA A 255 -8.38 -3.41 67.47
C ALA A 255 -9.24 -3.59 68.75
N GLY A 256 -8.77 -4.37 69.74
CA GLY A 256 -9.37 -4.49 71.07
C GLY A 256 -8.44 -4.14 72.24
N LEU A 257 -7.20 -3.70 71.99
CA LEU A 257 -6.16 -3.58 73.04
C LEU A 257 -5.52 -2.18 73.16
N THR A 258 -5.79 -1.26 72.25
CA THR A 258 -5.25 0.11 72.32
C THR A 258 -6.31 1.10 72.81
N SER A 259 -6.13 1.64 74.02
CA SER A 259 -6.86 2.83 74.46
C SER A 259 -6.58 3.99 73.50
N HIS A 260 -7.62 4.52 72.86
CA HIS A 260 -7.51 5.60 71.88
C HIS A 260 -6.82 6.85 72.48
N THR A 261 -5.56 7.09 72.12
CA THR A 261 -4.90 8.38 72.32
C THR A 261 -4.96 9.19 71.00
N PRO A 262 -5.50 10.43 71.03
CA PRO A 262 -5.83 11.21 69.83
C PRO A 262 -4.61 11.70 69.01
N HIS A 263 -3.38 11.41 69.44
CA HIS A 263 -2.17 11.78 68.69
C HIS A 263 -1.77 10.77 67.61
N VAL A 264 -2.28 9.53 67.64
CA VAL A 264 -1.91 8.49 66.67
C VAL A 264 -2.58 8.71 65.30
N GLU A 265 -3.77 9.31 65.28
CA GLU A 265 -4.53 9.53 64.04
C GLU A 265 -3.80 10.45 63.05
N ARG A 266 -3.07 11.47 63.52
CA ARG A 266 -2.31 12.36 62.62
C ARG A 266 -1.11 11.67 61.96
N SER A 267 -0.40 10.82 62.70
CA SER A 267 0.77 10.10 62.16
C SER A 267 0.36 9.00 61.17
N VAL A 268 -0.77 8.34 61.40
CA VAL A 268 -1.31 7.37 60.44
C VAL A 268 -1.83 8.06 59.19
N VAL A 269 -2.47 9.24 59.32
CA VAL A 269 -2.91 10.05 58.17
C VAL A 269 -1.71 10.57 57.38
N GLU A 270 -0.65 11.06 58.02
CA GLU A 270 0.61 11.45 57.35
C GLU A 270 1.28 10.27 56.66
N TYR A 271 1.37 9.11 57.33
CA TYR A 271 1.95 7.90 56.73
C TYR A 271 1.17 7.41 55.51
N VAL A 272 -0.17 7.43 55.56
CA VAL A 272 -1.02 7.07 54.43
C VAL A 272 -0.91 8.10 53.31
N GLN A 273 -0.79 9.41 53.62
CA GLN A 273 -0.57 10.47 52.63
C GLN A 273 0.80 10.35 51.94
N ASP A 274 1.86 10.07 52.69
CA ASP A 274 3.21 9.87 52.14
C ASP A 274 3.29 8.60 51.28
N THR A 275 2.71 7.49 51.75
CA THR A 275 2.70 6.25 50.95
C THR A 275 1.75 6.32 49.75
N THR A 276 0.65 7.07 49.81
CA THR A 276 -0.18 7.30 48.61
C THR A 276 0.54 8.18 47.59
N GLY A 277 1.26 9.23 48.01
CA GLY A 277 2.07 10.06 47.11
C GLY A 277 3.21 9.30 46.42
N GLU A 278 3.80 8.31 47.07
CA GLU A 278 4.94 7.55 46.54
C GLU A 278 4.53 6.43 45.55
N PHE A 279 3.35 5.84 45.71
CA PHE A 279 2.88 4.69 44.91
C PHE A 279 1.74 5.01 43.94
N PHE A 280 1.02 6.10 44.16
CA PHE A 280 0.01 6.67 43.28
C PHE A 280 0.30 8.16 43.17
N PRO A 281 1.28 8.58 42.34
CA PRO A 281 1.45 10.01 42.09
C PRO A 281 0.09 10.56 41.69
N ARG A 282 -0.36 11.60 42.40
CA ARG A 282 -1.60 12.29 42.07
C ARG A 282 -1.55 12.54 40.56
N PHE A 283 -2.55 12.04 39.84
CA PHE A 283 -2.87 12.64 38.56
C PHE A 283 -3.30 14.05 38.93
N ASP A 284 -2.36 14.99 38.85
CA ASP A 284 -2.67 16.42 38.92
C ASP A 284 -3.60 16.68 37.74
N ASP A 285 -4.90 16.76 38.04
CA ASP A 285 -5.86 17.51 37.26
C ASP A 285 -5.43 18.99 37.37
N GLY A 286 -4.42 19.35 36.59
CA GLY A 286 -3.69 20.60 36.76
C GLY A 286 -2.87 21.07 35.56
N GLU A 287 -3.00 20.42 34.39
CA GLU A 287 -2.71 21.05 33.09
C GLU A 287 -3.76 20.62 32.06
N ALA A 288 -5.01 21.00 32.33
CA ALA A 288 -5.94 21.35 31.27
C ALA A 288 -5.69 22.81 30.86
N ASN A 289 -4.52 23.07 30.27
CA ASN A 289 -4.33 24.08 29.24
C ASN A 289 -3.84 23.25 28.03
N GLY A 290 -4.69 22.89 27.08
CA GLY A 290 -5.31 23.90 26.24
C GLY A 290 -4.30 24.51 25.25
N GLU A 291 -3.19 23.84 24.93
CA GLU A 291 -2.55 23.99 23.61
C GLU A 291 -3.10 22.90 22.69
N GLU A 292 -4.28 23.20 22.16
CA GLU A 292 -4.79 22.70 20.90
C GLU A 292 -3.90 23.27 19.76
N LEU A 293 -2.67 22.77 19.67
CA LEU A 293 -1.68 22.99 18.61
C LEU A 293 -0.82 21.72 18.62
N MET A 294 -0.85 20.77 17.69
CA MET A 294 -1.11 20.82 16.27
C MET A 294 -1.47 19.39 15.83
N LEU A 295 -2.76 19.10 15.67
CA LEU A 295 -3.23 17.90 14.97
C LEU A 295 -3.70 18.19 13.53
N ASP A 296 -3.41 19.39 13.02
CA ASP A 296 -3.71 19.81 11.64
C ASP A 296 -2.47 20.18 10.80
N SER A 297 -1.31 19.58 11.10
CA SER A 297 -0.10 19.76 10.29
C SER A 297 0.68 18.47 10.09
N LEU A 298 -0.01 17.41 9.68
CA LEU A 298 0.61 16.36 8.87
C LEU A 298 -0.26 16.14 7.64
N GLY A 299 -0.19 17.12 6.74
CA GLY A 299 -0.52 16.95 5.33
C GLY A 299 0.30 15.80 4.77
N LEU A 300 -0.25 14.60 4.89
CA LEU A 300 0.14 13.41 4.16
C LEU A 300 -0.94 13.18 3.11
N SER A 301 -0.88 13.97 2.05
CA SER A 301 -1.26 13.48 0.73
C SER A 301 -0.26 12.39 0.33
N PHE A 302 -0.78 11.33 -0.29
CA PHE A 302 0.01 10.32 -0.99
C PHE A 302 0.87 10.96 -2.09
#